data_AF-A0A6I2YVR5-F1
#
_entry.id   AF-A0A6I2YVR5-F1
#
_cell.length_a   1.000
_cell.length_b   1.000
_cell.length_c   1.000
_cell.angle_alpha   90.00
_cell.angle_beta   90.00
_cell.angle_gamma   90.00
#
_symmetry.space_group_name_H-M   'P 1'
#
loop_
_entity.id
_entity.type
_entity.pdbx_description
1 polymer ?
#
loop_
_entity_poly.entity_id
_entity_poly.type
_entity_poly.pdbx_seq_one_letter_code
_entity_poly.pdbx_strand_id
1 'polypeptide(L)'
;MRAGFQDRRSRVKRLKARLWQDQGGNATVEFALVAPILLAVALAVLQLALALHVRATLTSAAAEGARAAALAGSDLAAGERRARAILQENIAAGVVRDITVQREWHGGALVIS
;
A
#
# COMPACT_ATOMS: atom_id res chain seq x y z
N MET A 1 48.00 10.11 57.03
CA MET A 1 47.23 8.92 56.61
C MET A 1 45.87 9.32 56.00
N ARG A 2 45.78 9.68 54.71
CA ARG A 2 44.48 9.99 54.02
C ARG A 2 44.41 9.62 52.53
N ALA A 3 45.48 9.07 51.95
CA ALA A 3 45.61 8.87 50.50
C ALA A 3 45.00 7.57 49.95
N GLY A 4 44.75 6.55 50.78
CA GLY A 4 44.36 5.20 50.30
C GLY A 4 42.88 4.99 49.95
N PHE A 5 41.96 5.85 50.44
CA PHE A 5 40.52 5.65 50.25
C PHE A 5 39.97 6.21 48.94
N GLN A 6 40.71 7.11 48.27
CA GLN A 6 40.21 7.82 47.09
C GLN A 6 40.32 6.99 45.80
N ASP A 7 41.34 6.13 45.68
CA ASP A 7 41.58 5.31 44.49
C ASP A 7 40.47 4.26 44.25
N ARG A 8 39.97 3.64 45.33
CA ARG A 8 38.98 2.56 45.26
C ARG A 8 37.61 3.05 44.74
N ARG A 9 37.23 4.30 45.01
CA ARG A 9 35.98 4.90 44.50
C ARG A 9 35.99 5.17 42.99
N SER A 10 37.17 5.36 42.39
CA SER A 10 37.29 5.69 40.95
C SER A 10 37.09 4.47 40.04
N ARG A 11 37.47 3.28 40.50
CA ARG A 11 37.29 2.01 39.77
C ARG A 11 35.82 1.62 39.65
N VAL A 12 35.04 1.80 40.73
CA VAL A 12 33.62 1.44 40.74
C VAL A 12 32.80 2.31 39.78
N LYS A 13 33.13 3.61 39.63
CA LYS A 13 32.46 4.49 38.67
C LYS A 13 32.64 4.06 37.21
N ARG A 14 33.82 3.53 36.85
CA ARG A 14 34.11 3.11 35.47
C ARG A 14 33.41 1.81 35.07
N LEU A 15 33.24 0.88 36.00
CA LEU A 15 32.49 -0.36 35.76
C LEU A 15 30.99 -0.10 35.59
N LYS A 16 30.43 0.81 36.40
CA LYS A 16 29.00 1.15 36.33
C LYS A 16 28.62 1.85 35.02
N ALA A 17 29.53 2.65 34.44
CA ALA A 17 29.32 3.30 33.15
C ALA A 17 29.25 2.32 31.98
N ARG A 18 30.04 1.23 32.00
CA ARG A 18 30.02 0.20 30.95
C ARG A 18 28.73 -0.62 30.95
N LEU A 19 28.19 -0.93 32.13
CA LEU A 19 26.93 -1.69 32.26
C LEU A 19 25.69 -0.89 31.85
N TRP A 20 25.76 0.44 31.86
CA TRP A 20 24.65 1.30 31.40
C TRP A 20 24.67 1.58 29.90
N GLN A 21 25.82 1.47 29.23
CA GLN A 21 25.92 1.62 27.77
C GLN A 21 25.36 0.44 26.98
N ASP A 22 25.30 -0.76 27.58
CA ASP A 22 24.91 -1.99 26.89
C ASP A 22 23.39 -2.12 26.70
N GLN A 23 22.59 -1.52 27.59
CA GLN A 23 21.12 -1.65 27.55
C GLN A 23 20.47 -0.75 26.48
N GLY A 24 21.04 0.42 26.18
CA GLY A 24 20.53 1.31 25.13
C GLY A 24 20.87 0.85 23.70
N GLY A 25 22.00 0.16 23.54
CA GLY A 25 22.41 -0.45 22.26
C GLY A 25 21.51 -1.61 21.85
N ASN A 26 21.15 -2.48 22.80
CA ASN A 26 20.33 -3.65 22.53
C ASN A 26 18.93 -3.30 22.01
N ALA A 27 18.23 -2.36 22.65
CA ALA A 27 16.88 -1.95 22.23
C ALA A 27 16.86 -1.31 20.82
N THR A 28 17.91 -0.56 20.48
CA THR A 28 18.03 0.08 19.17
C THR A 28 18.29 -0.95 18.07
N VAL A 29 19.10 -1.97 18.35
CA VAL A 29 19.38 -3.08 17.41
C VAL A 29 18.15 -3.96 17.19
N GLU A 30 17.43 -4.30 18.25
CA GLU A 30 16.19 -5.08 18.16
C GLU A 30 15.16 -4.35 17.28
N PHE A 31 14.97 -3.04 17.51
CA PHE A 31 14.11 -2.23 16.67
C PHE A 31 14.59 -2.17 15.21
N ALA A 32 15.88 -2.01 14.97
CA ALA A 32 16.45 -1.97 13.63
C ALA A 32 16.27 -3.28 12.84
N LEU A 33 16.16 -4.43 13.53
CA LEU A 33 15.87 -5.72 12.90
C LEU A 33 14.37 -5.89 12.59
N VAL A 34 13.49 -5.41 13.47
CA VAL A 34 12.04 -5.62 13.35
C VAL A 34 11.37 -4.57 12.47
N ALA A 35 11.74 -3.29 12.61
CA ALA A 35 11.15 -2.17 11.88
C ALA A 35 11.14 -2.35 10.35
N PRO A 36 12.23 -2.77 9.67
CA PRO A 36 12.20 -2.94 8.22
C PRO A 36 11.29 -4.10 7.78
N ILE A 37 11.19 -5.18 8.56
CA ILE A 37 10.29 -6.29 8.28
C ILE A 37 8.84 -5.82 8.42
N LEU A 38 8.50 -5.11 9.50
CA LEU A 38 7.17 -4.56 9.70
C LEU A 38 6.81 -3.54 8.61
N LEU A 39 7.76 -2.68 8.21
CA LEU A 39 7.56 -1.73 7.12
C LEU A 39 7.34 -2.46 5.79
N ALA A 40 8.13 -3.49 5.47
CA ALA A 40 7.95 -4.28 4.26
C ALA A 40 6.58 -4.98 4.22
N VAL A 41 6.14 -5.54 5.34
CA VAL A 41 4.79 -6.14 5.47
C VAL A 41 3.71 -5.09 5.30
N ALA A 42 3.85 -3.93 5.93
CA ALA A 42 2.90 -2.83 5.80
C ALA A 42 2.80 -2.35 4.34
N LEU A 43 3.93 -2.21 3.64
CA LEU A 43 3.97 -1.87 2.22
C LEU A 43 3.34 -2.96 1.35
N ALA A 44 3.60 -4.23 1.63
CA ALA A 44 3.00 -5.35 0.90
C ALA A 44 1.47 -5.36 1.05
N VAL A 45 0.96 -5.16 2.26
CA VAL A 45 -0.48 -5.05 2.52
C VAL A 45 -1.05 -3.82 1.83
N LEU A 46 -0.37 -2.67 1.87
CA LEU A 46 -0.82 -1.46 1.19
C LEU A 46 -0.89 -1.66 -0.34
N GLN A 47 0.11 -2.28 -0.94
CA GLN A 47 0.13 -2.60 -2.36
C GLN A 47 -1.00 -3.57 -2.74
N LEU A 48 -1.21 -4.62 -1.93
CA LEU A 48 -2.29 -5.57 -2.14
C LEU A 48 -3.68 -4.91 -2.02
N ALA A 49 -3.87 -4.08 -0.99
CA ALA A 49 -5.10 -3.33 -0.80
C ALA A 49 -5.36 -2.39 -1.98
N LEU A 50 -4.34 -1.69 -2.47
CA LEU A 50 -4.43 -0.83 -3.65
C LEU A 50 -4.79 -1.64 -4.91
N ALA A 51 -4.15 -2.79 -5.12
CA ALA A 51 -4.43 -3.66 -6.26
C ALA A 51 -5.86 -4.20 -6.25
N LEU A 52 -6.35 -4.62 -5.07
CA LEU A 52 -7.73 -5.08 -4.89
C LEU A 52 -8.73 -3.95 -5.11
N HIS A 53 -8.44 -2.76 -4.58
CA HIS A 53 -9.27 -1.57 -4.75
C HIS A 53 -9.40 -1.16 -6.22
N VAL A 54 -8.28 -1.07 -6.94
CA VAL A 54 -8.28 -0.76 -8.39
C VAL A 54 -9.09 -1.79 -9.17
N ARG A 55 -8.90 -3.09 -8.90
CA ARG A 55 -9.64 -4.14 -9.59
C ARG A 55 -11.16 -4.03 -9.33
N ALA A 56 -11.55 -3.78 -8.09
CA ALA A 56 -12.96 -3.60 -7.73
C ALA A 56 -13.59 -2.39 -8.45
N THR A 57 -12.88 -1.26 -8.50
CA THR A 57 -13.33 -0.05 -9.18
C THR A 57 -13.46 -0.27 -10.69
N LEU A 58 -12.47 -0.91 -11.33
CA LEU A 58 -12.52 -1.21 -12.77
C LEU A 58 -13.67 -2.14 -13.13
N THR A 59 -13.87 -3.24 -12.39
CA THR A 59 -15.00 -4.15 -12.62
C THR A 59 -16.34 -3.43 -12.45
N SER A 60 -16.45 -2.54 -11.47
CA SER A 60 -17.68 -1.76 -11.26
C SER A 60 -17.94 -0.78 -12.40
N ALA A 61 -16.89 -0.10 -12.88
CA ALA A 61 -16.97 0.82 -14.01
C ALA A 61 -17.33 0.09 -15.32
N ALA A 62 -16.76 -1.10 -15.56
CA ALA A 62 -17.09 -1.93 -16.71
C ALA A 62 -18.54 -2.40 -16.68
N ALA A 63 -19.03 -2.88 -15.53
CA ALA A 63 -20.43 -3.28 -15.36
C ALA A 63 -21.40 -2.12 -15.62
N GLU A 64 -21.07 -0.91 -15.17
CA GLU A 64 -21.88 0.29 -15.42
C GLU A 64 -21.79 0.74 -16.88
N GLY A 65 -20.61 0.64 -17.52
CA GLY A 65 -20.42 0.91 -18.94
C GLY A 65 -21.19 -0.05 -19.85
N ALA A 66 -21.19 -1.35 -19.53
CA ALA A 66 -21.96 -2.37 -20.22
C ALA A 66 -23.47 -2.14 -20.10
N ARG A 67 -23.96 -1.80 -18.89
CA ARG A 67 -25.35 -1.39 -18.68
C ARG A 67 -25.71 -0.18 -19.53
N ALA A 68 -24.86 0.84 -19.53
CA ALA A 68 -25.08 2.06 -20.30
C ALA A 68 -25.14 1.82 -21.81
N ALA A 69 -24.34 0.87 -22.33
CA ALA A 69 -24.29 0.52 -23.74
C ALA A 69 -25.36 -0.52 -24.18
N ALA A 70 -26.03 -1.18 -23.23
CA ALA A 70 -27.14 -2.09 -23.51
C ALA A 70 -28.51 -1.39 -23.56
N LEU A 71 -28.60 -0.12 -23.19
CA LEU A 71 -29.83 0.68 -23.28
C LEU A 71 -30.21 0.91 -24.75
N ALA A 72 -31.49 0.74 -25.07
CA ALA A 72 -31.99 0.89 -26.44
C ALA A 72 -31.64 2.28 -27.02
N GLY A 73 -30.89 2.29 -28.13
CA GLY A 73 -30.41 3.50 -28.78
C GLY A 73 -29.04 4.03 -28.29
N SER A 74 -28.39 3.33 -27.36
CA SER A 74 -27.01 3.64 -26.96
C SER A 74 -25.99 2.92 -27.86
N ASP A 75 -24.87 3.60 -28.12
CA ASP A 75 -23.71 3.06 -28.85
C ASP A 75 -22.52 2.90 -27.88
N LEU A 76 -21.47 2.20 -28.28
CA LEU A 76 -20.27 1.93 -27.46
C LEU A 76 -19.64 3.20 -26.87
N ALA A 77 -19.72 4.31 -27.61
CA ALA A 77 -19.25 5.61 -27.14
C ALA A 77 -19.99 6.11 -25.88
N ALA A 78 -21.23 5.69 -25.65
CA ALA A 78 -21.97 6.01 -24.43
C ALA A 78 -21.44 5.23 -23.22
N GLY A 79 -21.09 3.95 -23.41
CA GLY A 79 -20.43 3.13 -22.40
C GLY A 79 -19.05 3.68 -22.01
N GLU A 80 -18.25 4.07 -22.99
CA GLU A 80 -16.92 4.65 -22.77
C GLU A 80 -16.98 5.96 -21.96
N ARG A 81 -17.87 6.89 -22.34
CA ARG A 81 -18.04 8.16 -21.61
C ARG A 81 -18.43 7.93 -20.15
N ARG A 82 -19.28 6.94 -19.87
CA ARG A 82 -19.74 6.63 -18.50
C ARG A 82 -18.63 5.99 -17.67
N ALA A 83 -17.92 5.02 -18.23
CA ALA A 83 -16.78 4.40 -17.56
C ALA A 83 -15.69 5.44 -17.23
N ARG A 84 -15.40 6.36 -18.17
CA ARG A 84 -14.44 7.45 -17.96
C ARG A 84 -14.87 8.41 -16.85
N ALA A 85 -16.16 8.78 -16.77
CA ALA A 85 -16.66 9.66 -15.71
C ALA A 85 -16.46 9.06 -14.30
N ILE A 86 -16.75 7.77 -14.12
CA ILE A 86 -16.59 7.07 -12.83
C ILE A 86 -15.11 6.97 -12.42
N LEU A 87 -14.23 6.77 -13.40
CA LEU A 87 -12.80 6.65 -13.16
C LEU A 87 -12.13 8.00 -12.89
N GLN A 88 -12.66 9.11 -13.42
CA GLN A 88 -12.17 10.47 -13.14
C GLN A 88 -12.47 10.94 -11.70
N GLU A 89 -13.54 10.44 -11.07
CA GLU A 89 -13.88 10.74 -9.68
C GLU A 89 -13.07 9.90 -8.67
N ASN A 90 -12.32 8.89 -9.15
CA ASN A 90 -11.53 8.00 -8.30
C ASN A 90 -10.04 8.39 -8.27
N ILE A 91 -9.43 8.28 -7.08
CA ILE A 91 -7.99 8.49 -6.86
C ILE A 91 -7.12 7.56 -7.75
N ALA A 92 -7.70 6.47 -8.26
CA ALA A 92 -7.09 5.58 -9.25
C ALA A 92 -6.89 6.20 -10.65
N ALA A 93 -7.36 7.43 -10.91
CA ALA A 93 -7.19 8.13 -12.18
C ALA A 93 -5.72 8.24 -12.63
N GLY A 94 -4.76 8.26 -11.68
CA GLY A 94 -3.33 8.25 -12.00
C GLY A 94 -2.75 6.89 -12.40
N VAL A 95 -3.48 5.78 -12.15
CA VAL A 95 -3.06 4.40 -12.45
C VAL A 95 -3.66 3.91 -13.78
N VAL A 96 -4.86 4.39 -14.13
CA VAL A 96 -5.55 4.03 -15.37
C VAL A 96 -4.94 4.82 -16.53
N ARG A 97 -4.17 4.14 -17.39
CA ARG A 97 -3.49 4.78 -18.55
C ARG A 97 -4.33 4.79 -19.82
N ASP A 98 -5.20 3.82 -20.00
CA ASP A 98 -6.01 3.67 -21.21
C ASP A 98 -7.32 2.95 -20.89
N ILE A 99 -8.41 3.33 -21.58
CA ILE A 99 -9.74 2.71 -21.45
C ILE A 99 -10.21 2.42 -22.88
N THR A 100 -10.25 1.15 -23.25
CA THR A 100 -10.79 0.70 -24.53
C THR A 100 -12.05 -0.12 -24.27
N VAL A 101 -13.14 0.19 -24.96
CA VAL A 101 -14.43 -0.55 -24.89
C VAL A 101 -14.58 -1.39 -26.15
N GLN A 102 -14.79 -2.70 -26.03
CA GLN A 102 -14.92 -3.60 -27.18
C GLN A 102 -16.22 -4.41 -27.12
N ARG A 103 -16.72 -4.80 -28.30
CA ARG A 103 -17.84 -5.77 -28.42
C ARG A 103 -17.25 -7.14 -28.68
N GLU A 104 -17.44 -8.07 -27.75
CA GLU A 104 -17.01 -9.45 -27.91
C GLU A 104 -18.23 -10.37 -27.97
N TRP A 105 -18.37 -11.10 -29.08
CA TRP A 105 -19.49 -12.02 -29.31
C TRP A 105 -19.17 -13.38 -28.67
N HIS A 106 -19.77 -13.65 -27.51
CA HIS A 106 -19.68 -14.96 -26.87
C HIS A 106 -20.97 -15.76 -27.11
N GLY A 107 -20.88 -16.86 -27.86
CA GLY A 107 -21.91 -17.91 -27.89
C GLY A 107 -23.32 -17.46 -28.33
N GLY A 108 -23.43 -16.49 -29.25
CA GLY A 108 -24.72 -16.02 -29.78
C GLY A 108 -25.37 -14.88 -28.99
N ALA A 109 -24.78 -14.42 -27.88
CA ALA A 109 -25.21 -13.22 -27.16
C ALA A 109 -24.18 -12.10 -27.31
N LEU A 110 -24.65 -10.87 -27.58
CA LEU A 110 -23.80 -9.68 -27.60
C LEU A 110 -23.44 -9.31 -26.15
N VAL A 111 -22.18 -9.47 -25.77
CA VAL A 111 -21.67 -8.99 -24.49
C VAL A 111 -20.84 -7.74 -24.75
N ILE A 112 -21.16 -6.65 -24.06
CA ILE A 112 -20.38 -5.41 -24.10
C ILE A 112 -19.50 -5.44 -22.86
N SER A 113 -18.17 -5.41 -23.04
CA SER A 113 -17.17 -5.53 -21.98
C SER A 113 -16.17 -4.37 -22.03
#